data_AF-A0A9P4VQH6-F1
#
_entry.id   AF-A0A9P4VQH6-F1
#
_cell.length_a   1.000
_cell.length_b   1.000
_cell.length_c   1.000
_cell.angle_alpha   90.00
_cell.angle_beta   90.00
_cell.angle_gamma   90.00
#
_symmetry.space_group_name_H-M   'P 1'
#
loop_
_entity.id
_entity.type
_entity.pdbx_description
1 polymer ?
#
loop_
_entity_poly.entity_id
_entity_poly.type
_entity_poly.pdbx_seq_one_letter_code
_entity_poly.pdbx_strand_id
1 'polypeptide(L)'
;MGTPVIDPETDIAYFYAKSYIPNYRIEGETGILNGVYYFYAVHLDTLDDVEGFPILVDGVPADNDKRKYFIGGTILNRPSLTQIGDVVYAGFGSICDQFNYTGTVLAVNVKEKKLVNNFVTQAGLDSAFTLDWTMFHAGGGAGIWQSGMGLSSDGKSLYFVVDNGDWPGNVTEQTAPVAGGTELDVLSEMAVRLEVGEDGFLEVVDHFQPFDFQNDEGMDLGSGGISLLDPEVFHGGDIERMALVAGKSGKIYVLDADNLGGFRQGPNETDGVVQIIDSDGEGRQNGAVYGGLGSYPLDGGYVYSAGVGQPIKAYKLITSEYGTPHFEVAGKSVEVSQDTLGNGIPTVTSFGDAEGSGIVWLTAPLAGLQAWHAIPDEDGMLKTINLPRIDGSIKFSRPTFGDGRVYVFDSKGVLHCLGSN
;
A
#
# COMPACT_ATOMS: atom_id res chain seq x y z
N MET A 1 -3.35 -4.92 -15.76
CA MET A 1 -1.89 -4.91 -15.60
C MET A 1 -1.59 -4.24 -14.27
N GLY A 2 -0.51 -4.65 -13.61
CA GLY A 2 0.02 -4.00 -12.41
C GLY A 2 0.75 -2.70 -12.73
N THR A 3 0.97 -1.86 -11.73
CA THR A 3 1.85 -0.69 -11.85
C THR A 3 3.32 -1.15 -11.83
N PRO A 4 4.12 -0.88 -12.87
CA PRO A 4 5.47 -1.41 -13.00
C PRO A 4 6.43 -0.88 -11.93
N VAL A 5 7.55 -1.59 -11.77
CA VAL A 5 8.81 -1.03 -11.24
C VAL A 5 9.77 -0.86 -12.41
N ILE A 6 10.56 0.21 -12.40
CA ILE A 6 11.59 0.48 -13.40
C ILE A 6 12.94 0.32 -12.74
N ASP A 7 13.80 -0.48 -13.34
CA ASP A 7 15.20 -0.58 -12.97
C ASP A 7 15.99 0.53 -13.68
N PRO A 8 16.48 1.54 -12.95
CA PRO A 8 17.15 2.69 -13.54
C PRO A 8 18.56 2.38 -14.07
N GLU A 9 19.15 1.22 -13.72
CA GLU A 9 20.46 0.84 -14.23
C GLU A 9 20.37 0.20 -15.62
N THR A 10 19.22 -0.39 -15.93
CA THR A 10 19.01 -1.15 -17.18
C THR A 10 17.92 -0.59 -18.08
N ASP A 11 17.16 0.41 -17.63
CA ASP A 11 15.98 0.96 -18.30
C ASP A 11 14.93 -0.12 -18.66
N ILE A 12 14.79 -1.13 -17.80
CA ILE A 12 13.81 -2.21 -17.93
C ILE A 12 12.62 -1.95 -17.02
N ALA A 13 11.42 -2.06 -17.56
CA ALA A 13 10.18 -2.09 -16.78
C ALA A 13 9.75 -3.53 -16.49
N TYR A 14 9.55 -3.83 -15.21
CA TYR A 14 9.01 -5.10 -14.73
C TYR A 14 7.55 -4.93 -14.31
N PHE A 15 6.65 -5.81 -14.77
CA PHE A 15 5.22 -5.74 -14.42
C PHE A 15 4.49 -7.06 -14.61
N TYR A 16 3.35 -7.21 -13.93
CA TYR A 16 2.43 -8.32 -14.14
C TYR A 16 1.28 -7.93 -15.09
N ALA A 17 0.97 -8.79 -16.05
CA ALA A 17 -0.21 -8.66 -16.89
C ALA A 17 -1.07 -9.92 -16.84
N LYS A 18 -2.38 -9.73 -16.64
CA LYS A 18 -3.36 -10.81 -16.66
C LYS A 18 -3.73 -11.12 -18.11
N SER A 19 -3.79 -12.41 -18.43
CA SER A 19 -4.24 -12.92 -19.72
C SER A 19 -5.04 -14.20 -19.53
N TYR A 20 -5.36 -14.88 -20.62
CA TYR A 20 -6.03 -16.19 -20.61
C TYR A 20 -5.18 -17.21 -21.37
N ILE A 21 -5.19 -18.46 -20.89
CA ILE A 21 -4.72 -19.61 -21.67
C ILE A 21 -5.99 -20.39 -22.09
N PRO A 22 -6.28 -20.51 -23.40
CA PRO A 22 -7.42 -21.28 -23.88
C PRO A 22 -7.41 -22.73 -23.40
N ASN A 23 -8.57 -23.23 -22.95
CA ASN A 23 -8.77 -24.61 -22.50
C ASN A 23 -7.78 -25.06 -21.41
N TYR A 24 -7.36 -24.15 -20.52
CA TYR A 24 -6.32 -24.44 -19.54
C TYR A 24 -6.79 -25.31 -18.37
N ARG A 25 -7.82 -24.84 -17.64
CA ARG A 25 -8.43 -25.57 -16.53
C ARG A 25 -9.85 -26.03 -16.84
N ILE A 26 -10.56 -25.26 -17.66
CA ILE A 26 -11.90 -25.58 -18.16
C ILE A 26 -11.98 -25.31 -19.66
N GLU A 27 -12.94 -25.93 -20.34
CA GLU A 27 -13.22 -25.65 -21.75
C GLU A 27 -13.59 -24.16 -21.96
N GLY A 28 -13.01 -23.53 -22.98
CA GLY A 28 -13.27 -22.14 -23.37
C GLY A 28 -12.03 -21.26 -23.48
N GLU A 29 -12.17 -20.12 -24.16
CA GLU A 29 -11.06 -19.20 -24.48
C GLU A 29 -10.74 -18.19 -23.36
N THR A 30 -11.68 -17.96 -22.43
CA THR A 30 -11.58 -16.93 -21.38
C THR A 30 -12.25 -17.40 -20.09
N GLY A 31 -12.20 -16.57 -19.04
CA GLY A 31 -12.92 -16.78 -17.79
C GLY A 31 -11.97 -16.93 -16.61
N ILE A 32 -12.53 -16.94 -15.39
CA ILE A 32 -11.75 -16.95 -14.14
C ILE A 32 -10.77 -18.11 -14.12
N LEU A 33 -11.22 -19.35 -14.35
CA LEU A 33 -10.34 -20.52 -14.24
C LEU A 33 -9.28 -20.60 -15.35
N ASN A 34 -9.51 -19.98 -16.50
CA ASN A 34 -8.52 -19.90 -17.58
C ASN A 34 -7.65 -18.64 -17.51
N GLY A 35 -7.92 -17.75 -16.55
CA GLY A 35 -7.16 -16.54 -16.31
C GLY A 35 -5.82 -16.85 -15.63
N VAL A 36 -4.75 -16.23 -16.12
CA VAL A 36 -3.38 -16.41 -15.63
C VAL A 36 -2.67 -15.05 -15.53
N TYR A 37 -1.58 -14.99 -14.78
CA TYR A 37 -0.63 -13.87 -14.86
C TYR A 37 0.66 -14.29 -15.54
N TYR A 38 1.20 -13.33 -16.28
CA TYR A 38 2.54 -13.34 -16.80
C TYR A 38 3.32 -12.20 -16.16
N PHE A 39 4.57 -12.46 -15.78
CA PHE A 39 5.53 -11.45 -15.37
C PHE A 39 6.38 -11.05 -16.57
N TYR A 40 6.31 -9.78 -16.93
CA TYR A 40 7.00 -9.18 -18.08
C TYR A 40 8.23 -8.41 -17.62
N ALA A 41 9.22 -8.37 -18.49
CA ALA A 41 10.32 -7.43 -18.47
C ALA A 41 10.44 -6.85 -19.88
N VAL A 42 10.41 -5.53 -20.02
CA VAL A 42 10.37 -4.84 -21.30
C VAL A 42 11.38 -3.70 -21.31
N HIS A 43 12.12 -3.55 -22.41
CA HIS A 43 13.00 -2.40 -22.63
C HIS A 43 12.17 -1.12 -22.82
N LEU A 44 12.42 -0.07 -22.04
CA LEU A 44 11.59 1.14 -22.06
C LEU A 44 11.67 1.93 -23.39
N ASP A 45 12.79 1.83 -24.09
CA ASP A 45 13.05 2.56 -25.33
C ASP A 45 12.43 1.88 -26.57
N THR A 46 12.44 0.55 -26.63
CA THR A 46 11.89 -0.20 -27.78
C THR A 46 10.53 -0.83 -27.53
N LEU A 47 10.17 -1.03 -26.26
CA LEU A 47 9.01 -1.81 -25.82
C LEU A 47 9.06 -3.31 -26.19
N ASP A 48 10.24 -3.81 -26.56
CA ASP A 48 10.44 -5.24 -26.80
C ASP A 48 10.60 -6.01 -25.48
N ASP A 49 10.11 -7.24 -25.46
CA ASP A 49 10.34 -8.17 -24.35
C ASP A 49 11.84 -8.44 -24.18
N VAL A 50 12.31 -8.41 -22.94
CA VAL A 50 13.65 -8.85 -22.56
C VAL A 50 13.74 -10.36 -22.78
N GLU A 51 14.86 -10.86 -23.32
CA GLU A 51 15.04 -12.29 -23.57
C GLU A 51 14.74 -13.14 -22.31
N GLY A 52 13.90 -14.16 -22.46
CA GLY A 52 13.47 -15.04 -21.36
C GLY A 52 12.22 -14.57 -20.60
N PHE A 53 11.62 -13.45 -21.01
CA PHE A 53 10.32 -12.98 -20.59
C PHE A 53 9.30 -13.08 -21.75
N PRO A 54 7.99 -13.12 -21.46
CA PRO A 54 7.37 -13.18 -20.13
C PRO A 54 7.46 -14.55 -19.45
N ILE A 55 7.37 -14.56 -18.12
CA ILE A 55 7.34 -15.76 -17.27
C ILE A 55 5.90 -16.04 -16.83
N LEU A 56 5.39 -17.26 -17.05
CA LEU A 56 4.11 -17.70 -16.49
C LEU A 56 4.27 -17.98 -14.98
N VAL A 57 3.49 -17.32 -14.14
CA VAL A 57 3.55 -17.46 -12.66
C VAL A 57 2.34 -18.19 -12.06
N ASP A 58 1.51 -18.78 -12.91
CA ASP A 58 0.25 -19.38 -12.53
C ASP A 58 0.40 -20.83 -12.04
N GLY A 59 -0.42 -21.25 -11.08
CA GLY A 59 -0.43 -22.61 -10.52
C GLY A 59 0.74 -22.92 -9.59
N VAL A 60 1.46 -21.91 -9.12
CA VAL A 60 2.60 -22.09 -8.20
C VAL A 60 2.09 -22.29 -6.76
N PRO A 61 2.50 -23.36 -6.06
CA PRO A 61 2.12 -23.57 -4.66
C PRO A 61 2.78 -22.53 -3.74
N ALA A 62 2.10 -22.11 -2.68
CA ALA A 62 2.67 -21.18 -1.72
C ALA A 62 3.79 -21.82 -0.89
N ASP A 63 4.75 -21.02 -0.44
CA ASP A 63 5.92 -21.49 0.30
C ASP A 63 5.64 -21.75 1.77
N ASN A 64 4.81 -20.93 2.40
CA ASN A 64 4.34 -21.12 3.77
C ASN A 64 3.07 -21.97 3.88
N ASP A 65 2.40 -22.33 2.78
CA ASP A 65 1.33 -23.35 2.78
C ASP A 65 1.14 -24.03 1.42
N LYS A 66 1.69 -25.24 1.27
CA LYS A 66 1.65 -26.01 0.01
C LYS A 66 0.24 -26.46 -0.40
N ARG A 67 -0.79 -26.27 0.43
CA ARG A 67 -2.19 -26.50 0.05
C ARG A 67 -2.70 -25.39 -0.87
N LYS A 68 -2.16 -24.18 -0.76
CA LYS A 68 -2.62 -22.99 -1.50
C LYS A 68 -1.77 -22.74 -2.74
N TYR A 69 -2.40 -22.22 -3.79
CA TYR A 69 -1.78 -22.01 -5.09
C TYR A 69 -2.08 -20.60 -5.57
N PHE A 70 -1.12 -20.00 -6.27
CA PHE A 70 -1.36 -18.77 -7.01
C PHE A 70 -2.23 -19.07 -8.23
N ILE A 71 -3.49 -18.60 -8.21
CA ILE A 71 -4.43 -18.72 -9.32
C ILE A 71 -4.72 -17.32 -9.85
N GLY A 72 -4.07 -16.93 -10.94
CA GLY A 72 -4.11 -15.57 -11.48
C GLY A 72 -5.51 -15.11 -11.88
N GLY A 73 -6.38 -16.06 -12.22
CA GLY A 73 -7.79 -15.83 -12.47
C GLY A 73 -8.58 -15.22 -11.31
N THR A 74 -8.29 -15.63 -10.07
CA THR A 74 -9.08 -15.29 -8.88
C THR A 74 -8.57 -14.04 -8.15
N ILE A 75 -7.39 -13.53 -8.52
CA ILE A 75 -6.68 -12.49 -7.77
C ILE A 75 -6.23 -11.31 -8.65
N LEU A 76 -5.98 -10.15 -8.05
CA LEU A 76 -5.60 -8.92 -8.73
C LEU A 76 -4.33 -8.32 -8.11
N ASN A 77 -3.37 -7.91 -8.95
CA ASN A 77 -2.30 -7.01 -8.52
C ASN A 77 -2.79 -5.56 -8.65
N ARG A 78 -3.03 -4.92 -7.50
CA ARG A 78 -3.28 -3.47 -7.40
C ARG A 78 -2.02 -2.69 -6.99
N PRO A 79 -1.27 -3.12 -5.94
CA PRO A 79 -0.05 -2.44 -5.52
C PRO A 79 0.97 -2.30 -6.66
N SER A 80 1.71 -1.19 -6.68
CA SER A 80 2.92 -1.13 -7.50
C SER A 80 3.96 -2.14 -7.02
N LEU A 81 4.81 -2.58 -7.94
CA LEU A 81 5.89 -3.50 -7.67
C LEU A 81 7.03 -2.81 -6.90
N THR A 82 7.79 -3.60 -6.16
CA THR A 82 8.97 -3.16 -5.41
C THR A 82 10.15 -4.05 -5.79
N GLN A 83 11.28 -3.46 -6.16
CA GLN A 83 12.51 -4.20 -6.47
C GLN A 83 13.52 -4.03 -5.34
N ILE A 84 14.10 -5.15 -4.88
CA ILE A 84 15.21 -5.18 -3.93
C ILE A 84 16.30 -6.03 -4.57
N GLY A 85 17.41 -5.39 -4.96
CA GLY A 85 18.46 -6.04 -5.74
C GLY A 85 17.90 -6.66 -7.03
N ASP A 86 18.17 -7.95 -7.23
CA ASP A 86 17.74 -8.71 -8.42
C ASP A 86 16.32 -9.29 -8.28
N VAL A 87 15.57 -8.98 -7.22
CA VAL A 87 14.25 -9.59 -6.96
C VAL A 87 13.15 -8.53 -6.99
N VAL A 88 12.08 -8.83 -7.73
CA VAL A 88 10.88 -7.99 -7.85
C VAL A 88 9.72 -8.64 -7.11
N TYR A 89 9.12 -7.88 -6.19
CA TYR A 89 8.03 -8.28 -5.32
C TYR A 89 6.71 -7.64 -5.76
N ALA A 90 5.63 -8.41 -5.69
CA ALA A 90 4.29 -7.93 -5.99
C ALA A 90 3.25 -8.48 -5.01
N GLY A 91 2.49 -7.58 -4.39
CA GLY A 91 1.31 -7.93 -3.59
C GLY A 91 0.08 -8.15 -4.47
N PHE A 92 -0.76 -9.11 -4.07
CA PHE A 92 -2.02 -9.40 -4.73
C PHE A 92 -3.16 -9.52 -3.71
N GLY A 93 -4.36 -9.15 -4.15
CA GLY A 93 -5.58 -9.21 -3.35
C GLY A 93 -6.82 -9.46 -4.22
N SER A 94 -8.00 -9.31 -3.62
CA SER A 94 -9.27 -9.74 -4.21
C SER A 94 -9.65 -9.02 -5.51
N ILE A 95 -10.49 -9.71 -6.31
CA ILE A 95 -11.31 -9.08 -7.35
C ILE A 95 -12.69 -8.81 -6.74
N CYS A 96 -12.88 -7.64 -6.14
CA CYS A 96 -14.13 -7.26 -5.46
C CYS A 96 -14.62 -8.35 -4.50
N ASP A 97 -13.69 -8.93 -3.73
CA ASP A 97 -13.99 -9.92 -2.69
C ASP A 97 -14.52 -11.26 -3.23
N GLN A 98 -14.44 -11.46 -4.55
CA GLN A 98 -14.91 -12.69 -5.17
C GLN A 98 -13.85 -13.79 -5.16
N PHE A 99 -14.34 -15.03 -5.26
CA PHE A 99 -13.57 -16.25 -5.46
C PHE A 99 -12.70 -16.68 -4.27
N ASN A 100 -12.07 -17.84 -4.44
CA ASN A 100 -11.18 -18.44 -3.47
C ASN A 100 -9.80 -17.79 -3.64
N TYR A 101 -9.60 -16.67 -2.94
CA TYR A 101 -8.32 -15.98 -2.87
C TYR A 101 -7.81 -15.96 -1.43
N THR A 102 -6.50 -15.87 -1.33
CA THR A 102 -5.78 -15.37 -0.16
C THR A 102 -4.84 -14.27 -0.67
N GLY A 103 -4.56 -13.25 0.13
CA GLY A 103 -3.49 -12.32 -0.21
C GLY A 103 -2.16 -13.04 -0.41
N THR A 104 -1.35 -12.52 -1.31
CA THR A 104 -0.07 -13.15 -1.63
C THR A 104 0.97 -12.15 -2.07
N VAL A 105 2.23 -12.42 -1.74
CA VAL A 105 3.40 -11.74 -2.28
C VAL A 105 4.15 -12.72 -3.16
N LEU A 106 4.21 -12.42 -4.46
CA LEU A 106 5.11 -13.13 -5.37
C LEU A 106 6.45 -12.43 -5.45
N ALA A 107 7.53 -13.20 -5.51
CA ALA A 107 8.88 -12.72 -5.75
C ALA A 107 9.47 -13.38 -7.01
N VAL A 108 9.95 -12.57 -7.96
CA VAL A 108 10.64 -13.05 -9.16
C VAL A 108 12.06 -12.52 -9.17
N ASN A 109 13.03 -13.42 -9.25
CA ASN A 109 14.42 -13.05 -9.49
C ASN A 109 14.60 -12.77 -10.99
N VAL A 110 14.89 -11.53 -11.35
CA VAL A 110 14.93 -11.07 -12.74
C VAL A 110 16.19 -11.54 -13.48
N LYS A 111 17.26 -11.80 -12.73
CA LYS A 111 18.53 -12.32 -13.27
C LYS A 111 18.46 -13.82 -13.54
N GLU A 112 17.87 -14.58 -12.61
CA GLU A 112 17.62 -16.00 -12.76
C GLU A 112 16.40 -16.30 -13.63
N LYS A 113 15.57 -15.29 -13.90
CA LYS A 113 14.35 -15.37 -14.71
C LYS A 113 13.38 -16.43 -14.20
N LYS A 114 13.17 -16.45 -12.88
CA LYS A 114 12.29 -17.42 -12.22
C LYS A 114 11.58 -16.81 -11.02
N LEU A 115 10.38 -17.32 -10.74
CA LEU A 115 9.71 -17.08 -9.46
C LEU A 115 10.49 -17.82 -8.36
N VAL A 116 10.81 -17.10 -7.28
CA VAL A 116 11.61 -17.59 -6.15
C VAL A 116 10.82 -17.71 -4.86
N ASN A 117 9.71 -16.99 -4.72
CA ASN A 117 8.83 -17.12 -3.57
C ASN A 117 7.36 -16.84 -3.94
N ASN A 118 6.45 -17.57 -3.29
CA ASN A 118 5.02 -17.30 -3.22
C ASN A 118 4.57 -17.37 -1.76
N PHE A 119 4.56 -16.23 -1.07
CA PHE A 119 4.06 -16.11 0.29
C PHE A 119 2.55 -15.87 0.28
N VAL A 120 1.79 -16.50 1.18
CA VAL A 120 0.35 -16.23 1.37
C VAL A 120 0.04 -15.68 2.76
N THR A 121 -0.94 -14.80 2.86
CA THR A 121 -1.33 -14.11 4.11
C THR A 121 -2.23 -14.96 5.02
N GLN A 122 -2.75 -16.07 4.50
CA GLN A 122 -3.55 -17.05 5.23
C GLN A 122 -2.92 -18.42 5.02
N ALA A 123 -2.10 -18.88 5.96
CA ALA A 123 -1.34 -20.12 5.93
C ALA A 123 -1.70 -21.03 7.11
N GLY A 124 -0.98 -22.14 7.30
CA GLY A 124 -1.16 -23.03 8.44
C GLY A 124 -2.47 -23.82 8.43
N LEU A 125 -2.53 -24.91 9.19
CA LEU A 125 -3.66 -25.86 9.16
C LEU A 125 -5.02 -25.22 9.47
N ASP A 126 -5.01 -24.15 10.26
CA ASP A 126 -6.20 -23.45 10.72
C ASP A 126 -6.74 -22.44 9.69
N SER A 127 -5.98 -22.07 8.66
CA SER A 127 -6.51 -21.21 7.59
C SER A 127 -7.56 -21.91 6.74
N ALA A 128 -8.53 -21.12 6.26
CA ALA A 128 -9.55 -21.57 5.34
C ALA A 128 -8.94 -22.15 4.05
N PHE A 129 -9.47 -23.29 3.62
CA PHE A 129 -9.01 -23.99 2.42
C PHE A 129 -10.15 -24.74 1.73
N THR A 130 -10.23 -24.58 0.40
CA THR A 130 -11.07 -25.40 -0.47
C THR A 130 -10.43 -25.52 -1.86
N LEU A 131 -10.79 -26.57 -2.59
CA LEU A 131 -10.43 -26.75 -4.00
C LEU A 131 -11.44 -26.12 -4.96
N ASP A 132 -12.57 -25.62 -4.46
CA ASP A 132 -13.49 -24.82 -5.27
C ASP A 132 -12.91 -23.42 -5.45
N TRP A 133 -12.23 -23.20 -6.58
CA TRP A 133 -11.62 -21.91 -6.88
C TRP A 133 -12.62 -20.78 -7.15
N THR A 134 -13.90 -21.10 -7.35
CA THR A 134 -14.95 -20.13 -7.66
C THR A 134 -15.75 -19.68 -6.45
N MET A 135 -15.60 -20.36 -5.31
CA MET A 135 -16.32 -20.06 -4.08
C MET A 135 -15.87 -18.72 -3.49
N PHE A 136 -16.83 -17.84 -3.19
CA PHE A 136 -16.61 -16.51 -2.63
C PHE A 136 -15.83 -16.57 -1.30
N HIS A 137 -14.70 -15.86 -1.23
CA HIS A 137 -13.82 -15.74 -0.05
C HIS A 137 -13.24 -17.04 0.52
N ALA A 138 -13.28 -18.14 -0.22
CA ALA A 138 -13.02 -19.43 0.39
C ALA A 138 -11.53 -19.74 0.69
N GLY A 139 -10.63 -18.82 0.34
CA GLY A 139 -9.19 -18.92 0.64
C GLY A 139 -8.77 -18.21 1.92
N GLY A 140 -9.73 -17.59 2.63
CA GLY A 140 -9.50 -16.86 3.87
C GLY A 140 -9.44 -15.34 3.71
N GLY A 141 -9.36 -14.79 2.50
CA GLY A 141 -9.31 -13.34 2.31
C GLY A 141 -7.92 -12.75 2.56
N ALA A 142 -7.83 -11.64 3.30
CA ALA A 142 -6.58 -10.97 3.65
C ALA A 142 -5.74 -10.56 2.44
N GLY A 143 -6.39 -10.01 1.42
CA GLY A 143 -5.78 -9.46 0.23
C GLY A 143 -4.85 -8.27 0.52
N ILE A 144 -3.85 -8.11 -0.36
CA ILE A 144 -2.94 -6.96 -0.33
C ILE A 144 -3.38 -6.02 -1.46
N TRP A 145 -4.20 -5.03 -1.12
CA TRP A 145 -4.74 -4.11 -2.12
C TRP A 145 -4.24 -2.67 -1.97
N GLN A 146 -4.08 -2.17 -0.73
CA GLN A 146 -3.46 -0.89 -0.35
C GLN A 146 -3.87 0.32 -1.22
N SER A 147 -5.07 0.28 -1.81
CA SER A 147 -5.50 1.18 -2.89
C SER A 147 -4.45 1.46 -3.97
N GLY A 148 -3.63 0.47 -4.32
CA GLY A 148 -2.59 0.63 -5.34
C GLY A 148 -1.27 1.24 -4.83
N MET A 149 -1.15 1.57 -3.54
CA MET A 149 0.15 1.85 -2.93
C MET A 149 1.03 0.60 -2.98
N GLY A 150 2.28 0.77 -3.40
CA GLY A 150 3.28 -0.31 -3.44
C GLY A 150 3.63 -0.88 -2.07
N LEU A 151 4.38 -1.96 -2.07
CA LEU A 151 4.98 -2.49 -0.84
C LEU A 151 6.12 -1.56 -0.43
N SER A 152 6.11 -1.05 0.79
CA SER A 152 7.21 -0.22 1.28
C SER A 152 8.42 -1.11 1.62
N SER A 153 9.63 -0.56 1.51
CA SER A 153 10.85 -1.30 1.83
C SER A 153 11.96 -0.38 2.32
N ASP A 154 12.77 -0.90 3.22
CA ASP A 154 14.04 -0.34 3.69
C ASP A 154 15.26 -1.02 3.02
N GLY A 155 15.02 -1.86 2.01
CA GLY A 155 16.02 -2.68 1.32
C GLY A 155 16.35 -4.03 1.98
N LYS A 156 15.85 -4.31 3.19
CA LYS A 156 16.01 -5.60 3.90
C LYS A 156 14.68 -6.25 4.26
N SER A 157 13.64 -5.46 4.37
CA SER A 157 12.30 -5.86 4.74
C SER A 157 11.29 -5.29 3.75
N LEU A 158 10.17 -5.98 3.64
CA LEU A 158 8.96 -5.50 2.98
C LEU A 158 7.92 -5.17 4.03
N TYR A 159 7.21 -4.08 3.82
CA TYR A 159 6.15 -3.61 4.69
C TYR A 159 4.87 -3.45 3.85
N PHE A 160 3.78 -4.04 4.32
CA PHE A 160 2.47 -3.89 3.68
C PHE A 160 1.34 -4.07 4.66
N VAL A 161 0.13 -3.74 4.21
CA VAL A 161 -1.09 -3.91 4.98
C VAL A 161 -1.99 -4.93 4.30
N VAL A 162 -2.56 -5.84 5.10
CA VAL A 162 -3.54 -6.84 4.65
C VAL A 162 -4.96 -6.39 5.01
N ASP A 163 -5.93 -6.70 4.15
CA ASP A 163 -7.35 -6.46 4.41
C ASP A 163 -7.97 -7.53 5.33
N ASN A 164 -9.30 -7.58 5.37
CA ASN A 164 -10.06 -8.50 6.23
C ASN A 164 -9.77 -9.98 5.87
N GLY A 165 -9.25 -10.72 6.83
CA GLY A 165 -8.99 -12.16 6.74
C GLY A 165 -10.00 -13.03 7.47
N ASP A 166 -9.74 -14.34 7.48
CA ASP A 166 -10.44 -15.37 8.25
C ASP A 166 -11.94 -15.56 7.91
N TRP A 167 -12.26 -15.43 6.62
CA TRP A 167 -13.60 -15.62 6.05
C TRP A 167 -13.78 -17.02 5.41
N PRO A 168 -15.01 -17.64 5.41
CA PRO A 168 -16.26 -17.22 6.03
C PRO A 168 -16.43 -17.80 7.43
N GLY A 169 -16.36 -16.95 8.45
CA GLY A 169 -16.83 -17.29 9.80
C GLY A 169 -15.84 -18.07 10.66
N ASN A 170 -14.56 -18.06 10.29
CA ASN A 170 -13.51 -18.66 11.11
C ASN A 170 -12.69 -17.62 11.88
N VAL A 171 -13.06 -16.33 11.90
CA VAL A 171 -12.39 -15.29 12.70
C VAL A 171 -12.06 -15.85 14.06
N THR A 172 -10.81 -16.27 14.22
CA THR A 172 -10.32 -16.84 15.45
C THR A 172 -10.39 -15.69 16.42
N GLU A 173 -11.27 -15.78 17.43
CA GLU A 173 -11.45 -14.67 18.37
C GLU A 173 -10.12 -14.39 19.06
N GLN A 174 -9.43 -13.35 18.59
CA GLN A 174 -8.13 -12.96 19.10
C GLN A 174 -8.35 -12.04 20.29
N THR A 175 -8.48 -12.64 21.46
CA THR A 175 -8.78 -11.90 22.69
C THR A 175 -7.53 -11.66 23.55
N ALA A 176 -6.52 -12.51 23.42
CA ALA A 176 -5.27 -12.38 24.17
C ALA A 176 -4.29 -11.45 23.44
N PRO A 177 -3.49 -10.66 24.17
CA PRO A 177 -2.39 -9.91 23.59
C PRO A 177 -1.39 -10.82 22.85
N VAL A 178 -0.93 -10.38 21.68
CA VAL A 178 0.09 -11.04 20.87
C VAL A 178 1.24 -10.06 20.66
N ALA A 179 2.45 -10.47 21.05
CA ALA A 179 3.62 -9.62 20.91
C ALA A 179 4.01 -9.43 19.44
N GLY A 180 4.54 -8.25 19.13
CA GLY A 180 5.30 -8.03 17.89
C GLY A 180 6.38 -9.09 17.73
N GLY A 181 6.63 -9.49 16.49
CA GLY A 181 7.54 -10.58 16.13
C GLY A 181 7.10 -12.00 16.50
N THR A 182 5.86 -12.19 16.97
CA THR A 182 5.26 -13.53 16.98
C THR A 182 4.92 -13.93 15.54
N GLU A 183 5.40 -15.08 15.09
CA GLU A 183 5.03 -15.65 13.79
C GLU A 183 3.53 -15.99 13.80
N LEU A 184 2.81 -15.51 12.77
CA LEU A 184 1.39 -15.73 12.59
C LEU A 184 1.11 -16.31 11.21
N ASP A 185 0.41 -17.43 11.19
CA ASP A 185 -0.08 -18.07 9.96
C ASP A 185 -1.27 -17.32 9.35
N VAL A 186 -2.09 -16.69 10.18
CA VAL A 186 -3.34 -16.02 9.78
C VAL A 186 -3.19 -14.52 10.02
N LEU A 187 -3.06 -13.76 8.93
CA LEU A 187 -2.91 -12.30 8.96
C LEU A 187 -4.23 -11.63 8.56
N SER A 188 -4.79 -10.75 9.40
CA SER A 188 -6.07 -10.09 9.11
C SER A 188 -6.09 -8.68 9.70
N GLU A 189 -6.29 -7.67 8.86
CA GLU A 189 -6.29 -6.25 9.26
C GLU A 189 -5.01 -5.83 9.99
N MET A 190 -3.88 -6.24 9.42
CA MET A 190 -2.56 -6.03 10.02
C MET A 190 -1.66 -5.22 9.09
N ALA A 191 -0.83 -4.37 9.68
CA ALA A 191 0.42 -3.98 9.04
C ALA A 191 1.46 -5.07 9.33
N VAL A 192 2.17 -5.52 8.31
CA VAL A 192 3.05 -6.69 8.35
C VAL A 192 4.43 -6.28 7.87
N ARG A 193 5.46 -6.75 8.58
CA ARG A 193 6.86 -6.69 8.15
C ARG A 193 7.34 -8.10 7.81
N LEU A 194 7.79 -8.28 6.57
CA LEU A 194 8.51 -9.47 6.15
C LEU A 194 10.00 -9.16 6.05
N GLU A 195 10.85 -10.04 6.55
CA GLU A 195 12.28 -10.02 6.23
C GLU A 195 12.51 -10.66 4.85
N VAL A 196 13.45 -10.09 4.11
CA VAL A 196 13.83 -10.54 2.76
C VAL A 196 15.14 -11.30 2.83
N GLY A 197 15.09 -12.61 2.61
CA GLY A 197 16.27 -13.47 2.50
C GLY A 197 17.06 -13.21 1.22
N GLU A 198 18.34 -13.63 1.20
CA GLU A 198 19.23 -13.48 0.04
C GLU A 198 18.73 -14.18 -1.23
N ASP A 199 17.95 -15.25 -1.08
CA ASP A 199 17.32 -16.01 -2.16
C ASP A 199 15.93 -15.47 -2.56
N GLY A 200 15.49 -14.38 -1.93
CA GLY A 200 14.17 -13.79 -2.10
C GLY A 200 13.08 -14.46 -1.27
N PHE A 201 13.44 -15.38 -0.36
CA PHE A 201 12.49 -15.97 0.58
C PHE A 201 11.97 -14.92 1.57
N LEU A 202 10.73 -15.11 2.03
CA LEU A 202 10.01 -14.17 2.88
C LEU A 202 9.61 -14.82 4.19
N GLU A 203 9.90 -14.15 5.30
CA GLU A 203 9.54 -14.58 6.65
C GLU A 203 8.83 -13.45 7.39
N VAL A 204 7.73 -13.76 8.08
CA VAL A 204 7.01 -12.78 8.92
C VAL A 204 7.85 -12.53 10.16
N VAL A 205 8.32 -11.29 10.33
CA VAL A 205 9.16 -10.92 11.48
C VAL A 205 8.52 -9.91 12.41
N ASP A 206 7.46 -9.22 11.97
CA ASP A 206 6.68 -8.35 12.85
C ASP A 206 5.29 -8.01 12.29
N HIS A 207 4.39 -7.57 13.17
CA HIS A 207 3.06 -7.11 12.80
C HIS A 207 2.51 -6.05 13.77
N PHE A 208 1.57 -5.25 13.28
CA PHE A 208 0.65 -4.44 14.08
C PHE A 208 -0.78 -4.80 13.71
N GLN A 209 -1.65 -4.93 14.71
CA GLN A 209 -3.08 -5.11 14.52
C GLN A 209 -3.85 -4.19 15.48
N PRO A 210 -4.78 -3.35 14.98
CA PRO A 210 -5.63 -2.53 15.83
C PRO A 210 -6.36 -3.37 16.89
N PHE A 211 -6.34 -2.95 18.15
CA PHE A 211 -6.94 -3.70 19.27
C PHE A 211 -8.45 -3.94 19.09
N ASP A 212 -9.09 -3.06 18.31
CA ASP A 212 -10.51 -3.05 18.00
C ASP A 212 -10.88 -3.66 16.65
N PHE A 213 -9.94 -4.27 15.90
CA PHE A 213 -10.18 -4.81 14.55
C PHE A 213 -11.41 -5.74 14.47
N GLN A 214 -11.69 -6.53 15.50
CA GLN A 214 -12.84 -7.44 15.51
C GLN A 214 -14.20 -6.71 15.60
N ASN A 215 -14.22 -5.47 16.07
CA ASN A 215 -15.42 -4.68 16.32
C ASN A 215 -15.43 -3.36 15.54
N ASP A 216 -14.55 -3.22 14.55
CA ASP A 216 -14.37 -1.98 13.79
C ASP A 216 -15.47 -1.74 12.74
N GLU A 217 -16.36 -2.71 12.53
CA GLU A 217 -17.40 -2.73 11.49
C GLU A 217 -16.86 -2.85 10.04
N GLY A 218 -15.72 -3.52 9.86
CA GLY A 218 -15.08 -3.74 8.57
C GLY A 218 -14.52 -2.44 8.00
N MET A 219 -13.77 -1.71 8.82
CA MET A 219 -13.10 -0.46 8.43
C MET A 219 -11.77 -0.71 7.74
N ASP A 220 -11.38 -1.98 7.57
CA ASP A 220 -10.42 -2.45 6.57
C ASP A 220 -9.14 -1.61 6.56
N LEU A 221 -8.23 -1.92 7.48
CA LEU A 221 -6.91 -1.30 7.53
C LEU A 221 -6.19 -1.40 6.17
N GLY A 222 -6.38 -2.51 5.45
CA GLY A 222 -5.78 -2.78 4.13
C GLY A 222 -6.21 -1.85 3.01
N SER A 223 -7.19 -0.96 3.25
CA SER A 223 -7.52 0.13 2.34
C SER A 223 -6.41 1.15 2.17
N GLY A 224 -5.59 1.34 3.19
CA GLY A 224 -4.33 2.03 3.06
C GLY A 224 -3.12 1.11 2.95
N GLY A 225 -2.00 1.71 2.59
CA GLY A 225 -0.70 1.10 2.70
C GLY A 225 0.08 1.66 3.89
N ILE A 226 1.29 1.16 4.04
CA ILE A 226 2.23 1.62 5.08
C ILE A 226 3.28 2.53 4.46
N SER A 227 3.45 3.74 5.03
CA SER A 227 4.42 4.73 4.56
C SER A 227 5.62 4.73 5.49
N LEU A 228 6.79 4.30 5.02
CA LEU A 228 8.05 4.47 5.76
C LEU A 228 8.50 5.92 5.64
N LEU A 229 8.93 6.51 6.76
CA LEU A 229 9.40 7.88 6.82
C LEU A 229 10.93 7.94 6.74
N ASP A 230 11.47 9.08 6.30
CA ASP A 230 12.91 9.33 6.25
C ASP A 230 13.50 9.30 7.68
N PRO A 231 14.35 8.32 8.03
CA PRO A 231 14.85 8.14 9.38
C PRO A 231 15.81 9.25 9.82
N GLU A 232 16.36 10.05 8.90
CA GLU A 232 17.23 11.19 9.24
C GLU A 232 16.45 12.38 9.82
N VAL A 233 15.13 12.40 9.65
CA VAL A 233 14.25 13.47 10.14
C VAL A 233 13.20 12.92 11.10
N PHE A 234 12.55 11.83 10.72
CA PHE A 234 11.41 11.27 11.42
C PHE A 234 11.87 10.22 12.43
N HIS A 235 12.52 10.70 13.50
CA HIS A 235 13.02 9.88 14.60
C HIS A 235 12.95 10.62 15.96
N GLY A 236 13.14 9.91 17.07
CA GLY A 236 13.24 10.53 18.39
C GLY A 236 13.17 9.51 19.54
N GLY A 237 13.89 9.79 20.63
CA GLY A 237 13.94 8.88 21.77
C GLY A 237 14.51 7.52 21.34
N ASP A 238 13.78 6.44 21.61
CA ASP A 238 14.13 5.08 21.21
C ASP A 238 13.56 4.70 19.82
N ILE A 239 12.84 5.61 19.15
CA ILE A 239 12.24 5.36 17.84
C ILE A 239 13.21 5.83 16.75
N GLU A 240 13.93 4.88 16.15
CA GLU A 240 14.90 5.16 15.08
C GLU A 240 14.23 5.32 13.71
N ARG A 241 13.14 4.58 13.47
CA ARG A 241 12.45 4.55 12.18
C ARG A 241 10.95 4.56 12.40
N MET A 242 10.25 5.50 11.77
CA MET A 242 8.79 5.60 11.87
C MET A 242 8.10 5.10 10.60
N ALA A 243 6.94 4.48 10.80
CA ALA A 243 6.02 4.11 9.73
C ALA A 243 4.60 4.61 10.02
N LEU A 244 3.84 4.94 8.98
CA LEU A 244 2.46 5.40 9.12
C LEU A 244 1.50 4.47 8.41
N VAL A 245 0.39 4.13 9.08
CA VAL A 245 -0.70 3.32 8.51
C VAL A 245 -2.02 4.00 8.78
N ALA A 246 -2.92 4.03 7.79
CA ALA A 246 -4.29 4.50 7.94
C ALA A 246 -5.21 3.69 7.04
N GLY A 247 -6.49 3.58 7.42
CA GLY A 247 -7.49 2.85 6.63
C GLY A 247 -8.85 3.55 6.62
N LYS A 248 -9.95 2.80 6.39
CA LYS A 248 -11.29 3.41 6.31
C LYS A 248 -11.80 3.92 7.65
N SER A 249 -11.19 3.52 8.76
CA SER A 249 -11.49 4.06 10.09
C SER A 249 -11.11 5.53 10.23
N GLY A 250 -10.25 6.03 9.35
CA GLY A 250 -9.69 7.38 9.40
C GLY A 250 -8.65 7.59 10.51
N LYS A 251 -8.41 6.58 11.35
CA LYS A 251 -7.30 6.58 12.30
C LYS A 251 -5.98 6.48 11.55
N ILE A 252 -5.01 7.29 11.95
CA ILE A 252 -3.62 7.18 11.53
C ILE A 252 -2.83 6.62 12.70
N TYR A 253 -2.21 5.47 12.49
CA TYR A 253 -1.31 4.83 13.43
C TYR A 253 0.12 5.20 13.07
N VAL A 254 0.83 5.78 14.05
CA VAL A 254 2.27 6.04 13.98
C VAL A 254 2.96 4.86 14.65
N LEU A 255 3.68 4.08 13.86
CA LEU A 255 4.35 2.86 14.27
C LEU A 255 5.85 3.10 14.40
N ASP A 256 6.50 2.33 15.28
CA ASP A 256 7.93 2.07 15.21
C ASP A 256 8.16 1.00 14.14
N ALA A 257 8.91 1.31 13.08
CA ALA A 257 9.14 0.38 11.97
C ALA A 257 10.05 -0.81 12.35
N ASP A 258 10.70 -0.74 13.52
CA ASP A 258 11.49 -1.81 14.11
C ASP A 258 10.73 -2.63 15.16
N ASN A 259 9.59 -2.13 15.63
CA ASN A 259 8.67 -2.81 16.53
C ASN A 259 7.24 -2.31 16.28
N LEU A 260 6.53 -2.96 15.36
CA LEU A 260 5.24 -2.51 14.85
C LEU A 260 4.16 -2.45 15.97
N GLY A 261 4.33 -3.19 17.06
CA GLY A 261 3.52 -3.05 18.27
C GLY A 261 2.53 -4.18 18.53
N GLY A 262 2.50 -5.21 17.67
CA GLY A 262 1.69 -6.43 17.86
C GLY A 262 0.19 -6.16 17.98
N PHE A 263 -0.49 -7.01 18.75
CA PHE A 263 -1.90 -6.87 19.11
C PHE A 263 -2.04 -6.71 20.62
N ARG A 264 -2.75 -5.66 21.06
CA ARG A 264 -3.05 -5.36 22.48
C ARG A 264 -1.81 -5.22 23.40
N GLN A 265 -0.70 -4.70 22.89
CA GLN A 265 0.54 -4.52 23.67
C GLN A 265 0.61 -3.20 24.44
N GLY A 266 -0.35 -2.29 24.22
CA GLY A 266 -0.44 -1.01 24.91
C GLY A 266 -1.07 -1.10 26.31
N PRO A 267 -1.04 0.00 27.09
CA PRO A 267 -1.65 0.05 28.41
C PRO A 267 -3.13 -0.34 28.39
N ASN A 268 -3.54 -1.19 29.35
CA ASN A 268 -4.89 -1.76 29.40
C ASN A 268 -5.29 -2.56 28.14
N GLU A 269 -4.32 -3.26 27.53
CA GLU A 269 -4.55 -4.11 26.35
C GLU A 269 -5.04 -3.31 25.13
N THR A 270 -4.57 -2.07 24.99
CA THR A 270 -4.82 -1.20 23.82
C THR A 270 -3.68 -1.30 22.80
N ASP A 271 -3.68 -0.45 21.76
CA ASP A 271 -2.62 -0.46 20.74
C ASP A 271 -1.25 -0.07 21.32
N GLY A 272 -0.23 -0.87 20.99
CA GLY A 272 1.16 -0.64 21.37
C GLY A 272 1.94 0.25 20.39
N VAL A 273 1.32 1.32 19.88
CA VAL A 273 1.89 2.19 18.84
C VAL A 273 2.44 3.50 19.43
N VAL A 274 3.25 4.23 18.66
CA VAL A 274 3.84 5.52 19.08
C VAL A 274 2.76 6.57 19.30
N GLN A 275 1.79 6.64 18.38
CA GLN A 275 0.67 7.57 18.43
C GLN A 275 -0.50 7.05 17.60
N ILE A 276 -1.73 7.37 18.03
CA ILE A 276 -2.93 7.29 17.20
C ILE A 276 -3.45 8.71 16.99
N ILE A 277 -3.77 9.04 15.74
CA ILE A 277 -4.39 10.30 15.36
C ILE A 277 -5.75 10.00 14.75
N ASP A 278 -6.82 10.46 15.39
CA ASP A 278 -8.17 10.30 14.87
C ASP A 278 -8.48 11.30 13.75
N SER A 279 -9.33 10.88 12.81
CA SER A 279 -9.93 11.83 11.87
C SER A 279 -11.05 12.64 12.54
N ASP A 280 -11.34 13.83 12.02
CA ASP A 280 -12.50 14.64 12.48
C ASP A 280 -13.79 14.22 11.75
N GLY A 281 -13.76 13.13 10.98
CA GLY A 281 -14.86 12.69 10.13
C GLY A 281 -15.91 11.92 10.91
N GLU A 282 -17.20 12.24 10.68
CA GLU A 282 -18.32 11.47 11.22
C GLU A 282 -18.91 10.54 10.15
N GLY A 283 -19.09 9.26 10.49
CA GLY A 283 -19.70 8.24 9.63
C GLY A 283 -18.68 7.36 8.90
N ARG A 284 -19.13 6.19 8.43
CA ARG A 284 -18.29 5.07 7.97
C ARG A 284 -17.28 5.38 6.85
N GLN A 285 -17.44 6.46 6.10
CA GLN A 285 -16.56 6.80 4.98
C GLN A 285 -15.91 8.17 5.13
N ASN A 286 -16.38 8.99 6.07
CA ASN A 286 -15.87 10.34 6.24
C ASN A 286 -14.56 10.27 7.03
N GLY A 287 -13.46 10.75 6.46
CA GLY A 287 -12.12 10.58 7.02
C GLY A 287 -11.42 9.30 6.59
N ALA A 288 -12.09 8.39 5.87
CA ALA A 288 -11.47 7.17 5.34
C ALA A 288 -10.26 7.49 4.46
N VAL A 289 -9.14 6.81 4.71
CA VAL A 289 -7.90 6.95 3.95
C VAL A 289 -7.76 5.77 3.01
N TYR A 290 -7.42 6.07 1.75
CA TYR A 290 -7.14 5.08 0.71
C TYR A 290 -5.74 5.34 0.19
N GLY A 291 -4.88 4.32 0.22
CA GLY A 291 -3.47 4.44 -0.15
C GLY A 291 -2.61 4.86 1.03
N GLY A 292 -1.65 5.76 0.85
CA GLY A 292 -0.69 6.13 1.88
C GLY A 292 -0.86 7.53 2.43
N LEU A 293 0.08 7.89 3.29
CA LEU A 293 0.33 9.27 3.71
C LEU A 293 1.54 9.80 2.94
N GLY A 294 1.51 11.09 2.58
CA GLY A 294 2.68 11.76 2.02
C GLY A 294 3.57 12.28 3.14
N SER A 295 4.89 12.34 2.91
CA SER A 295 5.84 12.95 3.85
C SER A 295 6.66 14.04 3.18
N TYR A 296 7.09 15.01 3.99
CA TYR A 296 7.99 16.09 3.62
C TYR A 296 9.06 16.23 4.71
N PRO A 297 10.29 15.73 4.49
CA PRO A 297 11.33 15.73 5.53
C PRO A 297 11.92 17.12 5.83
N LEU A 298 11.85 18.06 4.89
CA LEU A 298 12.34 19.42 5.14
C LEU A 298 11.41 20.17 6.12
N ASP A 299 11.86 21.34 6.56
CA ASP A 299 11.14 22.31 7.41
C ASP A 299 10.74 21.73 8.79
N GLY A 300 11.50 20.73 9.23
CA GLY A 300 11.30 20.02 10.49
C GLY A 300 10.31 18.85 10.40
N GLY A 301 9.94 18.40 9.20
CA GLY A 301 9.16 17.18 9.01
C GLY A 301 7.65 17.40 9.07
N TYR A 302 6.97 17.09 7.96
CA TYR A 302 5.52 17.08 7.86
C TYR A 302 5.02 15.79 7.24
N VAL A 303 3.80 15.39 7.60
CA VAL A 303 3.06 14.29 6.98
C VAL A 303 1.67 14.74 6.60
N TYR A 304 1.12 14.19 5.52
CA TYR A 304 -0.14 14.64 4.92
C TYR A 304 -1.11 13.49 4.75
N SER A 305 -2.36 13.72 5.17
CA SER A 305 -3.46 12.79 4.96
C SER A 305 -4.54 13.40 4.07
N ALA A 306 -5.14 12.57 3.21
CA ALA A 306 -6.22 12.95 2.32
C ALA A 306 -7.45 12.06 2.57
N GLY A 307 -8.12 12.29 3.69
CA GLY A 307 -9.36 11.59 4.03
C GLY A 307 -10.51 11.94 3.07
N VAL A 308 -11.38 10.99 2.80
CA VAL A 308 -12.62 11.20 2.03
C VAL A 308 -13.53 12.18 2.78
N GLY A 309 -14.12 13.15 2.07
CA GLY A 309 -15.00 14.16 2.68
C GLY A 309 -14.27 15.16 3.60
N GLN A 310 -12.94 15.14 3.63
CA GLN A 310 -12.11 15.95 4.53
C GLN A 310 -11.18 16.89 3.75
N PRO A 311 -10.78 18.04 4.34
CA PRO A 311 -9.59 18.76 3.92
C PRO A 311 -8.35 17.86 3.92
N ILE A 312 -7.36 18.19 3.10
CA ILE A 312 -6.01 17.65 3.32
C ILE A 312 -5.50 18.23 4.63
N LYS A 313 -4.99 17.37 5.51
CA LYS A 313 -4.41 17.77 6.77
C LYS A 313 -2.90 17.62 6.72
N ALA A 314 -2.19 18.62 7.23
CA ALA A 314 -0.76 18.59 7.46
C ALA A 314 -0.51 18.40 8.96
N TYR A 315 0.31 17.42 9.30
CA TYR A 315 0.76 17.18 10.66
C TYR A 315 2.26 17.40 10.74
N LYS A 316 2.71 18.22 11.69
CA LYS A 316 4.12 18.51 11.90
C LYS A 316 4.70 17.56 12.93
N LEU A 317 5.91 17.07 12.68
CA LEU A 317 6.68 16.33 13.67
C LEU A 317 7.06 17.26 14.83
N ILE A 318 6.74 16.82 16.04
CA ILE A 318 7.09 17.47 17.29
C ILE A 318 7.85 16.45 18.14
N THR A 319 8.91 16.92 18.80
CA THR A 319 9.61 16.13 19.80
C THR A 319 9.20 16.64 21.18
N SER A 320 8.64 15.77 22.01
CA SER A 320 8.31 16.12 23.40
C SER A 320 9.57 16.47 24.21
N GLU A 321 9.38 17.06 25.39
CA GLU A 321 10.49 17.34 26.34
C GLU A 321 11.31 16.08 26.70
N TYR A 322 10.67 14.91 26.62
CA TYR A 322 11.29 13.60 26.93
C TYR A 322 11.90 12.91 25.70
N GLY A 323 11.92 13.56 24.54
CA GLY A 323 12.50 13.01 23.31
C GLY A 323 11.56 12.14 22.48
N THR A 324 10.37 11.79 22.98
CA THR A 324 9.38 11.00 22.22
C THR A 324 8.85 11.82 21.04
N PRO A 325 8.91 11.30 19.80
CA PRO A 325 8.35 11.95 18.63
C PRO A 325 6.84 11.74 18.57
N HIS A 326 6.12 12.76 18.15
CA HIS A 326 4.69 12.68 17.84
C HIS A 326 4.32 13.73 16.79
N PHE A 327 3.16 13.59 16.17
CA PHE A 327 2.65 14.51 15.18
C PHE A 327 1.51 15.36 15.74
N GLU A 328 1.55 16.66 15.46
CA GLU A 328 0.47 17.60 15.79
C GLU A 328 -0.11 18.21 14.53
N VAL A 329 -1.41 18.52 14.53
CA VAL A 329 -2.05 19.21 13.40
C VAL A 329 -1.40 20.58 13.23
N ALA A 330 -0.74 20.79 12.10
CA ALA A 330 -0.11 22.05 11.75
C ALA A 330 -1.01 22.91 10.86
N GLY A 331 -1.87 22.29 10.06
CA GLY A 331 -2.80 23.02 9.22
C GLY A 331 -3.60 22.13 8.28
N LYS A 332 -4.41 22.77 7.43
CA LYS A 332 -5.28 22.07 6.46
C LYS A 332 -5.58 22.90 5.22
N SER A 333 -6.01 22.26 4.14
CA SER A 333 -6.52 22.96 2.96
C SER A 333 -7.88 23.62 3.22
N VAL A 334 -8.22 24.65 2.44
CA VAL A 334 -9.59 25.20 2.40
C VAL A 334 -10.51 24.23 1.67
N GLU A 335 -9.99 23.63 0.60
CA GLU A 335 -10.69 22.66 -0.22
C GLU A 335 -10.91 21.37 0.57
N VAL A 336 -12.12 20.84 0.46
CA VAL A 336 -12.54 19.57 1.06
C VAL A 336 -12.59 18.54 -0.06
N SER A 337 -12.00 17.37 0.16
CA SER A 337 -12.15 16.27 -0.78
C SER A 337 -13.63 15.89 -0.87
N GLN A 338 -14.07 15.52 -2.07
CA GLN A 338 -15.48 15.21 -2.27
C GLN A 338 -15.83 13.90 -1.56
N ASP A 339 -17.10 13.68 -1.23
CA ASP A 339 -17.59 12.44 -0.58
C ASP A 339 -17.63 11.27 -1.59
N THR A 340 -16.45 10.96 -2.13
CA THR A 340 -16.24 9.92 -3.13
C THR A 340 -14.92 9.21 -2.88
N LEU A 341 -14.96 7.88 -2.97
CA LEU A 341 -13.77 7.04 -2.83
C LEU A 341 -12.87 7.22 -4.04
N GLY A 342 -11.55 7.24 -3.81
CA GLY A 342 -10.58 7.26 -4.90
C GLY A 342 -9.60 8.43 -4.89
N ASN A 343 -9.51 9.20 -3.79
CA ASN A 343 -8.40 10.14 -3.63
C ASN A 343 -7.07 9.39 -3.80
N GLY A 344 -6.12 10.06 -4.43
CA GLY A 344 -4.75 9.59 -4.55
C GLY A 344 -3.98 9.68 -3.24
N ILE A 345 -2.74 9.21 -3.29
CA ILE A 345 -1.78 9.37 -2.21
C ILE A 345 -1.22 10.79 -2.27
N PRO A 346 -1.25 11.59 -1.18
CA PRO A 346 -0.55 12.87 -1.13
C PRO A 346 0.91 12.66 -1.54
N THR A 347 1.34 13.33 -2.60
CA THR A 347 2.71 13.23 -3.10
C THR A 347 3.37 14.58 -2.93
N VAL A 348 4.56 14.63 -2.34
CA VAL A 348 5.25 15.89 -2.06
C VAL A 348 6.48 16.03 -2.95
N THR A 349 6.70 17.23 -3.47
CA THR A 349 7.93 17.59 -4.20
C THR A 349 8.57 18.81 -3.56
N SER A 350 9.89 18.97 -3.70
CA SER A 350 10.63 20.17 -3.31
C SER A 350 11.61 20.59 -4.41
N PHE A 351 12.14 21.80 -4.29
CA PHE A 351 13.25 22.26 -5.13
C PHE A 351 14.59 21.86 -4.50
N GLY A 352 14.99 20.61 -4.71
CA GLY A 352 16.12 20.02 -3.99
C GLY A 352 15.90 20.07 -2.47
N ASP A 353 16.94 20.42 -1.72
CA ASP A 353 16.92 20.56 -0.26
C ASP A 353 16.52 21.97 0.20
N ALA A 354 15.90 22.79 -0.67
CA ALA A 354 15.52 24.15 -0.33
C ALA A 354 14.30 24.16 0.61
N GLU A 355 14.54 24.54 1.86
CA GLU A 355 13.51 24.83 2.86
C GLU A 355 12.45 25.81 2.30
N GLY A 356 11.18 25.60 2.65
CA GLY A 356 10.07 26.43 2.18
C GLY A 356 9.58 26.12 0.75
N SER A 357 10.23 25.21 0.02
CA SER A 357 9.91 24.94 -1.39
C SER A 357 8.90 23.80 -1.61
N GLY A 358 8.50 23.12 -0.55
CA GLY A 358 7.61 21.96 -0.63
C GLY A 358 6.26 22.27 -1.28
N ILE A 359 5.79 21.35 -2.11
CA ILE A 359 4.46 21.34 -2.71
C ILE A 359 3.82 19.98 -2.46
N VAL A 360 2.63 19.97 -1.87
CA VAL A 360 1.79 18.78 -1.71
C VAL A 360 0.84 18.71 -2.90
N TRP A 361 0.85 17.58 -3.59
CA TRP A 361 0.01 17.29 -4.75
C TRP A 361 -0.99 16.20 -4.42
N LEU A 362 -2.21 16.35 -4.93
CA LEU A 362 -3.25 15.34 -4.81
C LEU A 362 -4.02 15.20 -6.12
N THR A 363 -4.28 13.97 -6.52
CA THR A 363 -5.24 13.62 -7.58
C THR A 363 -6.53 13.16 -6.95
N ALA A 364 -7.65 13.76 -7.34
CA ALA A 364 -8.97 13.39 -6.86
C ALA A 364 -9.92 13.10 -8.03
N PRO A 365 -10.79 12.06 -7.94
CA PRO A 365 -11.58 11.60 -9.07
C PRO A 365 -12.43 12.68 -9.75
N LEU A 366 -12.92 13.65 -8.97
CA LEU A 366 -13.79 14.70 -9.45
C LEU A 366 -13.10 16.07 -9.56
N ALA A 367 -12.13 16.39 -8.70
CA ALA A 367 -11.43 17.67 -8.73
C ALA A 367 -10.22 17.68 -9.70
N GLY A 368 -9.71 16.52 -10.08
CA GLY A 368 -8.50 16.41 -10.90
C GLY A 368 -7.24 16.60 -10.05
N LEU A 369 -6.21 17.19 -10.65
CA LEU A 369 -4.97 17.54 -9.96
C LEU A 369 -5.15 18.82 -9.14
N GLN A 370 -4.77 18.75 -7.87
CA GLN A 370 -4.72 19.87 -6.94
C GLN A 370 -3.33 19.97 -6.31
N ALA A 371 -2.94 21.17 -5.92
CA ALA A 371 -1.65 21.41 -5.28
C ALA A 371 -1.72 22.55 -4.25
N TRP A 372 -0.91 22.43 -3.21
CA TRP A 372 -0.77 23.42 -2.15
C TRP A 372 0.70 23.55 -1.76
N HIS A 373 1.09 24.74 -1.27
CA HIS A 373 2.35 24.86 -0.55
C HIS A 373 2.33 23.92 0.66
N ALA A 374 3.41 23.18 0.86
CA ALA A 374 3.48 22.09 1.84
C ALA A 374 3.45 22.59 3.29
N ILE A 375 3.90 23.81 3.54
CA ILE A 375 3.95 24.42 4.86
C ILE A 375 2.71 25.29 5.04
N PRO A 376 1.91 25.06 6.09
CA PRO A 376 0.79 25.94 6.44
C PRO A 376 1.26 27.38 6.74
N ASP A 377 0.48 28.37 6.31
CA ASP A 377 0.67 29.78 6.67
C ASP A 377 0.34 30.02 8.17
N GLU A 378 0.59 31.23 8.69
CA GLU A 378 0.35 31.60 10.10
C GLU A 378 -1.12 31.41 10.56
N ASP A 379 -2.07 31.35 9.62
CA ASP A 379 -3.48 31.09 9.87
C ASP A 379 -3.84 29.60 9.96
N GLY A 380 -2.84 28.71 9.83
CA GLY A 380 -3.01 27.27 9.87
C GLY A 380 -3.55 26.68 8.56
N MET A 381 -3.45 27.40 7.44
CA MET A 381 -3.98 26.95 6.15
C MET A 381 -2.88 26.58 5.16
N LEU A 382 -3.09 25.47 4.46
CA LEU A 382 -2.30 25.12 3.27
C LEU A 382 -2.72 26.03 2.12
N LYS A 383 -1.77 26.79 1.58
CA LYS A 383 -2.04 27.76 0.53
C LYS A 383 -2.15 27.09 -0.84
N THR A 384 -3.30 27.20 -1.47
CA THR A 384 -3.59 26.62 -2.79
C THR A 384 -2.71 27.20 -3.89
N ILE A 385 -2.18 26.33 -4.74
CA ILE A 385 -1.49 26.68 -5.98
C ILE A 385 -2.50 26.58 -7.12
N ASN A 386 -2.72 27.69 -7.83
CA ASN A 386 -3.65 27.71 -8.94
C ASN A 386 -3.08 26.94 -10.14
N LEU A 387 -3.74 25.84 -10.51
CA LEU A 387 -3.40 25.02 -11.66
C LEU A 387 -4.46 25.16 -12.78
N PRO A 388 -4.08 24.91 -14.05
CA PRO A 388 -5.06 24.66 -15.10
C PRO A 388 -6.00 23.52 -14.69
N ARG A 389 -7.29 23.67 -14.99
CA ARG A 389 -8.29 22.65 -14.65
C ARG A 389 -8.05 21.36 -15.43
N ILE A 390 -8.03 20.24 -14.71
CA ILE A 390 -8.02 18.88 -15.26
C ILE A 390 -9.36 18.22 -14.93
N ASP A 391 -9.98 17.56 -15.90
CA ASP A 391 -11.31 16.95 -15.77
C ASP A 391 -11.27 15.65 -14.93
N GLY A 392 -11.07 15.78 -13.62
CA GLY A 392 -11.00 14.63 -12.72
C GLY A 392 -9.73 13.80 -12.87
N SER A 393 -9.68 12.66 -12.18
CA SER A 393 -8.57 11.70 -12.26
C SER A 393 -9.08 10.26 -12.15
N ILE A 394 -8.22 9.30 -12.47
CA ILE A 394 -8.47 7.89 -12.17
C ILE A 394 -8.38 7.69 -10.65
N LYS A 395 -9.21 6.80 -10.08
CA LYS A 395 -9.20 6.51 -8.64
C LYS A 395 -7.84 5.99 -8.17
N PHE A 396 -7.43 6.45 -6.99
CA PHE A 396 -6.21 6.06 -6.29
C PHE A 396 -4.90 6.32 -7.05
N SER A 397 -4.97 7.02 -8.19
CA SER A 397 -3.79 7.44 -8.92
C SER A 397 -3.03 8.50 -8.13
N ARG A 398 -1.75 8.69 -8.47
CA ARG A 398 -0.93 9.80 -7.98
C ARG A 398 -0.26 10.52 -9.16
N PRO A 399 0.04 11.82 -9.06
CA PRO A 399 0.85 12.48 -10.07
C PRO A 399 2.26 11.89 -10.12
N THR A 400 2.88 11.91 -11.30
CA THR A 400 4.29 11.52 -11.50
C THR A 400 5.09 12.74 -11.93
N PHE A 401 6.37 12.81 -11.57
CA PHE A 401 7.21 13.99 -11.78
C PHE A 401 8.50 13.62 -12.52
N GLY A 402 8.97 14.52 -13.37
CA GLY A 402 10.22 14.36 -14.11
C GLY A 402 10.50 15.61 -14.95
N ASP A 403 11.77 15.98 -15.10
CA ASP A 403 12.22 17.10 -15.93
C ASP A 403 11.40 18.39 -15.74
N GLY A 404 11.17 18.79 -14.49
CA GLY A 404 10.44 20.02 -14.15
C GLY A 404 8.94 20.00 -14.48
N ARG A 405 8.36 18.82 -14.74
CA ARG A 405 6.95 18.63 -15.10
C ARG A 405 6.24 17.66 -14.18
N VAL A 406 4.94 17.88 -14.03
CA VAL A 406 3.99 16.93 -13.44
C VAL A 406 3.16 16.28 -14.55
N TYR A 407 3.01 14.97 -14.46
CA TYR A 407 2.28 14.11 -15.38
C TYR A 407 1.09 13.48 -14.66
N VAL A 408 -0.09 13.56 -15.27
CA VAL A 408 -1.33 12.99 -14.73
C VAL A 408 -2.27 12.57 -15.85
N PHE A 409 -2.97 11.46 -15.66
CA PHE A 409 -4.09 11.08 -16.52
C PHE A 409 -5.39 11.60 -15.94
N ASP A 410 -6.20 12.26 -16.77
CA ASP A 410 -7.55 12.65 -16.38
C ASP A 410 -8.52 11.46 -16.38
N SER A 411 -9.76 11.70 -15.95
CA SER A 411 -10.80 10.66 -15.90
C SER A 411 -11.20 10.09 -17.28
N LYS A 412 -10.78 10.73 -18.38
CA LYS A 412 -11.04 10.32 -19.76
C LYS A 412 -9.83 9.61 -20.40
N GLY A 413 -8.74 9.43 -19.66
CA GLY A 413 -7.52 8.79 -20.14
C GLY A 413 -6.61 9.71 -20.97
N VAL A 414 -6.79 11.03 -20.88
CA VAL A 414 -5.87 11.99 -21.52
C VAL A 414 -4.68 12.24 -20.59
N LEU A 415 -3.47 12.11 -21.13
CA LEU A 415 -2.24 12.49 -20.43
C LEU A 415 -2.07 14.01 -20.46
N HIS A 416 -2.01 14.62 -19.28
CA HIS A 416 -1.68 16.02 -19.07
C HIS A 416 -0.25 16.16 -18.56
N CYS A 417 0.45 17.17 -19.04
CA CYS A 417 1.82 17.50 -18.66
C CYS A 417 1.88 19.00 -18.36
N LEU A 418 2.09 19.36 -17.09
CA LEU A 418 2.18 20.76 -16.64
C LEU A 418 3.58 21.04 -16.12
N GLY A 419 4.19 22.15 -16.52
CA GLY A 419 5.53 22.53 -16.07
C GLY A 419 6.21 23.50 -17.02
N SER A 420 7.43 23.89 -16.68
CA SER A 420 8.28 24.71 -17.56
C SER A 420 9.28 23.85 -18.33
N ASN A 421 9.75 24.38 -19.47
CA ASN A 421 10.89 23.82 -20.19
C ASN A 421 12.22 24.19 -19.54
#